data_AF-A0A7W1KC71-F1
#
_entry.id   AF-A0A7W1KC71-F1
#
_cell.length_a   1.000
_cell.length_b   1.000
_cell.length_c   1.000
_cell.angle_alpha   90.00
_cell.angle_beta   90.00
_cell.angle_gamma   90.00
#
_symmetry.space_group_name_H-M   'P 1'
#
loop_
_entity.id
_entity.type
_entity.pdbx_description
1 polymer ?
#
loop_
_entity_poly.entity_id
_entity_poly.type
_entity_poly.pdbx_seq_one_letter_code
_entity_poly.pdbx_strand_id
1 'polypeptide(L)'
;MLDKARATIAGNAGAEHGAEVTVVLVDLAPGEGQQPHRHPAAEVVVVRTGAATFYLGRHQARRVVAGDVVRVPAGREHRYGATGDRPLR
;
A
#
# COMPACT_ATOMS: atom_id res chain seq x y z
N MET A 1 -3.67 27.33 -4.77
CA MET A 1 -3.14 26.18 -5.52
C MET A 1 -3.11 25.00 -4.57
N LEU A 2 -4.09 24.09 -4.66
CA LEU A 2 -4.08 22.84 -3.92
C LEU A 2 -3.27 21.85 -4.74
N ASP A 3 -2.10 21.47 -4.24
CA ASP A 3 -1.31 20.38 -4.78
C ASP A 3 -2.14 19.10 -4.61
N LYS A 4 -2.65 18.57 -5.72
CA LYS A 4 -3.38 17.29 -5.73
C LYS A 4 -2.37 16.23 -5.36
N ALA A 5 -2.55 15.62 -4.17
CA ALA A 5 -1.79 14.47 -3.70
C ALA A 5 -1.49 13.51 -4.86
N ARG A 6 -0.23 13.48 -5.29
CA ARG A 6 0.27 12.45 -6.20
C ARG A 6 0.46 11.17 -5.39
N ALA A 7 -0.65 10.53 -5.04
CA ALA A 7 -0.60 9.08 -4.87
C ALA A 7 -0.43 8.51 -6.28
N THR A 8 0.81 8.28 -6.71
CA THR A 8 1.05 7.45 -7.90
C THR A 8 0.64 6.03 -7.50
N ILE A 9 -0.65 5.75 -7.57
CA ILE A 9 -1.20 4.40 -7.52
C ILE A 9 -0.99 3.84 -8.93
N ALA A 10 0.24 3.41 -9.22
CA ALA A 10 0.48 2.59 -10.39
C ALA A 10 0.19 1.13 -10.00
N GLY A 11 -1.11 0.81 -9.91
CA GLY A 11 -1.55 -0.56 -9.90
C GLY A 11 -0.93 -1.30 -11.10
N ASN A 12 -0.40 -2.48 -10.86
CA ASN A 12 0.16 -3.39 -11.88
C ASN A 12 1.40 -2.89 -12.66
N ALA A 13 2.11 -1.85 -12.19
CA ALA A 13 3.32 -1.35 -12.87
C ALA A 13 4.37 -2.45 -13.13
N GLY A 14 4.50 -3.43 -12.24
CA GLY A 14 5.42 -4.54 -12.43
C GLY A 14 5.14 -5.33 -13.72
N ALA A 15 3.87 -5.70 -13.95
CA ALA A 15 3.49 -6.52 -15.09
C ALA A 15 3.66 -5.78 -16.43
N GLU A 16 3.47 -4.45 -16.45
CA GLU A 16 3.75 -3.61 -17.62
C GLU A 16 5.23 -3.66 -18.04
N HIS A 17 6.11 -4.06 -17.12
CA HIS A 17 7.53 -4.25 -17.34
C HIS A 17 7.93 -5.74 -17.35
N GLY A 18 6.97 -6.67 -17.41
CA GLY A 18 7.22 -8.12 -17.42
C GLY A 18 7.64 -8.70 -16.07
N ALA A 19 7.44 -7.98 -14.96
CA ALA A 19 7.72 -8.45 -13.61
C ALA A 19 6.49 -9.10 -12.96
N GLU A 20 6.72 -10.15 -12.15
CA GLU A 20 5.66 -10.84 -11.39
C GLU A 20 5.23 -10.10 -10.11
N VAL A 21 5.97 -9.04 -9.77
CA VAL A 21 5.78 -8.25 -8.55
C VAL A 21 5.73 -6.76 -8.86
N THR A 22 4.81 -6.06 -8.21
CA THR A 22 4.78 -4.59 -8.14
C THR A 22 5.31 -4.15 -6.79
N VAL A 23 6.26 -3.20 -6.78
CA VAL A 23 6.75 -2.56 -5.55
C VAL A 23 6.09 -1.20 -5.44
N VAL A 24 5.43 -0.93 -4.32
CA VAL A 24 4.73 0.34 -4.08
C VAL A 24 5.52 1.18 -3.09
N LEU A 25 5.86 2.40 -3.51
CA LEU A 25 6.30 3.47 -2.63
C LEU A 25 5.08 4.25 -2.18
N VAL A 26 4.83 4.26 -0.88
CA VAL A 26 3.61 4.88 -0.35
C VAL A 26 3.84 6.36 -0.06
N ASP A 27 2.80 7.14 -0.28
CA ASP A 27 2.69 8.51 0.20
C ASP A 27 1.24 8.75 0.63
N LEU A 28 0.99 8.62 1.93
CA LEU A 28 -0.32 8.90 2.52
C LEU A 28 -0.14 9.83 3.72
N ALA A 29 -0.92 10.90 3.74
CA ALA A 29 -1.05 11.75 4.91
C ALA A 29 -1.73 10.98 6.07
N PRO A 30 -1.54 11.41 7.34
CA PRO A 30 -2.28 10.85 8.47
C PRO A 30 -3.78 10.77 8.21
N GLY A 31 -4.37 9.60 8.43
CA GLY A 31 -5.80 9.34 8.21
C GLY A 31 -6.19 8.99 6.77
N GLU A 32 -5.29 9.14 5.79
CA GLU A 32 -5.55 8.70 4.41
C GLU A 32 -5.37 7.18 4.27
N GLY A 33 -6.04 6.60 3.27
CA GLY A 33 -5.95 5.18 3.00
C GLY A 33 -6.54 4.80 1.65
N GLN A 34 -6.27 3.57 1.24
CA GLN A 34 -6.80 3.01 0.02
C GLN A 34 -8.16 2.37 0.25
N GLN A 35 -8.99 2.42 -0.79
CA GLN A 35 -10.16 1.56 -0.86
C GLN A 35 -9.73 0.09 -1.11
N PRO A 36 -10.53 -0.91 -0.66
CA PRO A 36 -10.29 -2.31 -1.01
C PRO A 36 -10.14 -2.49 -2.52
N HIS A 37 -9.06 -3.15 -2.94
CA HIS A 37 -8.81 -3.46 -4.34
C HIS A 37 -7.96 -4.73 -4.49
N ARG A 38 -7.78 -5.18 -5.73
CA ARG A 38 -6.95 -6.34 -6.11
C ARG A 38 -6.40 -6.15 -7.51
N HIS A 39 -5.27 -6.79 -7.80
CA HIS A 39 -4.63 -6.78 -9.11
C HIS A 39 -3.94 -8.15 -9.35
N PRO A 40 -3.58 -8.49 -10.60
CA PRO A 40 -3.08 -9.83 -10.93
C PRO A 40 -1.63 -10.10 -10.53
N ALA A 41 -0.81 -9.06 -10.33
CA ALA A 41 0.57 -9.21 -9.86
C ALA A 41 0.62 -9.36 -8.33
N ALA A 42 1.67 -9.96 -7.79
CA ALA A 42 1.94 -9.82 -6.36
C ALA A 42 2.35 -8.37 -6.04
N GLU A 43 2.08 -7.88 -4.83
CA GLU A 43 2.53 -6.57 -4.39
C GLU A 43 3.42 -6.67 -3.15
N VAL A 44 4.46 -5.85 -3.12
CA VAL A 44 5.29 -5.63 -1.95
C VAL A 44 5.21 -4.18 -1.55
N VAL A 45 4.80 -3.95 -0.30
CA VAL A 45 4.81 -2.62 0.31
C VAL A 45 5.91 -2.56 1.36
N VAL A 46 6.78 -1.55 1.22
CA VAL A 46 7.86 -1.28 2.16
C VAL A 46 7.48 -0.05 2.97
N VAL A 47 7.42 -0.18 4.30
CA VAL A 47 7.12 0.95 5.18
C VAL A 47 8.42 1.58 5.64
N ARG A 48 8.74 2.74 5.10
CA ARG A 48 9.92 3.56 5.44
C ARG A 48 9.64 4.47 6.63
N THR A 49 8.44 5.04 6.74
CA THR A 49 8.04 5.90 7.87
C THR A 49 6.57 5.75 8.23
N GLY A 50 6.20 6.15 9.45
CA GLY A 50 4.80 6.18 9.90
C GLY A 50 4.31 4.81 10.39
N ALA A 51 2.99 4.68 10.44
CA ALA A 51 2.30 3.44 10.83
C ALA A 51 0.99 3.31 10.06
N ALA A 52 0.61 2.07 9.75
CA ALA A 52 -0.62 1.77 9.03
C ALA A 52 -1.30 0.51 9.58
N THR A 53 -2.59 0.38 9.31
CA THR A 53 -3.28 -0.91 9.41
C THR A 53 -3.47 -1.47 8.01
N PHE A 54 -2.86 -2.63 7.77
CA PHE A 54 -3.02 -3.41 6.56
C PHE A 54 -4.12 -4.44 6.72
N TYR A 55 -4.94 -4.58 5.69
CA TYR A 55 -5.99 -5.58 5.61
C TYR A 55 -5.73 -6.50 4.41
N LEU A 56 -5.69 -7.80 4.66
CA LEU A 56 -5.68 -8.84 3.63
C LEU A 56 -7.06 -9.51 3.62
N GLY A 57 -7.92 -9.06 2.73
CA GLY A 57 -9.36 -9.33 2.75
C GLY A 57 -10.05 -8.74 3.99
N ARG A 58 -11.16 -9.36 4.39
CA ARG A 58 -12.08 -8.77 5.40
C ARG A 58 -11.64 -8.96 6.85
N HIS A 59 -11.02 -10.09 7.17
CA HIS A 59 -10.83 -10.53 8.57
C HIS A 59 -9.39 -10.46 9.06
N GLN A 60 -8.42 -10.36 8.14
CA GLN A 60 -7.01 -10.32 8.52
C GLN A 60 -6.55 -8.88 8.51
N ALA A 61 -6.32 -8.32 9.70
CA ALA A 61 -5.75 -6.99 9.89
C ALA A 61 -4.42 -7.09 10.65
N ARG A 62 -3.44 -6.29 10.23
CA ARG A 62 -2.13 -6.18 10.90
C ARG A 62 -1.72 -4.72 10.96
N ARG A 63 -1.31 -4.25 12.14
CA ARG A 63 -0.60 -2.98 12.27
C ARG A 63 0.83 -3.17 11.78
N VAL A 64 1.29 -2.25 10.92
CA VAL A 64 2.66 -2.20 10.42
C VAL A 64 3.27 -0.83 10.71
N VAL A 65 4.59 -0.80 10.85
CA VAL A 65 5.37 0.38 11.20
C VAL A 65 6.63 0.47 10.34
N ALA A 66 7.36 1.57 10.45
CA ALA A 66 8.65 1.74 9.80
C ALA A 66 9.57 0.53 10.00
N GLY A 67 10.13 0.01 8.90
CA GLY A 67 10.95 -1.20 8.85
C GLY A 67 10.19 -2.45 8.42
N ASP A 68 8.85 -2.46 8.50
CA ASP A 68 8.06 -3.60 8.05
C ASP A 68 7.99 -3.69 6.52
N VAL A 69 7.97 -4.93 6.03
CA VAL A 69 7.66 -5.27 4.64
C VAL A 69 6.41 -6.15 4.61
N VAL A 70 5.46 -5.82 3.75
CA VAL A 70 4.22 -6.58 3.56
C VAL A 70 4.17 -7.13 2.15
N ARG A 71 3.95 -8.43 2.02
CA ARG A 71 3.63 -9.07 0.74
C ARG A 71 2.13 -9.31 0.64
N VAL A 72 1.54 -8.81 -0.43
CA VAL A 72 0.17 -9.13 -0.86
C VAL A 72 0.25 -10.17 -1.99
N PRO A 73 -0.37 -11.35 -1.85
CA PRO A 73 -0.45 -12.32 -2.93
C PRO A 73 -1.24 -11.78 -4.14
N ALA A 74 -0.89 -12.24 -5.34
CA ALA A 74 -1.64 -11.99 -6.56
C ALA A 74 -3.14 -12.27 -6.40
N GLY A 75 -3.98 -11.36 -6.89
CA GLY A 75 -5.44 -11.46 -6.84
C GLY A 75 -6.06 -11.29 -5.45
N ARG A 76 -5.26 -11.11 -4.39
CA ARG A 76 -5.77 -10.95 -3.03
C ARG A 76 -6.32 -9.53 -2.85
N GLU A 77 -7.58 -9.43 -2.43
CA GLU A 77 -8.16 -8.16 -1.99
C GLU A 77 -7.36 -7.61 -0.81
N HIS A 78 -6.99 -6.35 -0.88
CA HIS A 78 -6.24 -5.68 0.18
C HIS A 78 -6.57 -4.19 0.24
N ARG A 79 -6.25 -3.59 1.38
CA ARG A 79 -6.18 -2.14 1.59
C ARG A 79 -5.25 -1.84 2.75
N TYR A 80 -4.76 -0.61 2.81
CA TYR A 80 -4.10 -0.07 3.99
C TYR A 80 -4.35 1.42 4.13
N GLY A 81 -4.21 1.93 5.34
CA GLY A 81 -4.34 3.36 5.63
C GLY A 81 -3.40 3.79 6.74
N ALA A 82 -2.94 5.03 6.66
CA ALA A 82 -2.08 5.66 7.64
C ALA A 82 -2.86 5.87 8.96
N THR A 83 -2.45 5.16 10.01
CA THR A 83 -3.10 5.20 11.32
C THR A 83 -2.27 5.94 12.38
N GLY A 84 -1.08 6.42 12.01
CA GLY A 84 -0.25 7.27 12.86
C GLY A 84 -0.48 8.76 12.63
N ASP A 85 0.26 9.58 13.37
CA ASP A 85 0.31 11.04 13.28
C ASP A 85 1.34 11.56 12.26
N ARG A 86 2.20 10.67 11.74
CA ARG A 86 3.18 10.95 10.70
C ARG A 86 2.76 10.37 9.36
N PRO A 87 3.16 10.99 8.23
CA PRO A 87 2.95 10.43 6.90
C PRO A 87 3.46 8.99 6.80
N LEU A 88 2.67 8.15 6.14
CA LEU A 88 3.07 6.80 5.77
C LEU A 88 3.89 6.87 4.48
N ARG A 89 5.11 6.34 4.55
CA ARG A 89 6.06 6.26 3.44
C ARG A 89 6.66 4.88 3.37
#